data_AF-A0AAV8YDI7-F1
#
_entry.id   AF-A0AAV8YDI7-F1
#
_cell.length_a   1.000
_cell.length_b   1.000
_cell.length_c   1.000
_cell.angle_alpha   90.00
_cell.angle_beta   90.00
_cell.angle_gamma   90.00
#
_symmetry.space_group_name_H-M   'P 1'
#
loop_
_entity.id
_entity.type
_entity.pdbx_description
1 polymer ?
#
loop_
_entity_poly.entity_id
_entity_poly.type
_entity_poly.pdbx_seq_one_letter_code
_entity_poly.pdbx_strand_id
1 'polypeptide(L)'
;MADLFAKVSCTYCQEEINGVRVQCCVCPDFDICLQTEILAVDVRWGTVGAEIGPHRNDHSYKFVDHCTVSIFGGRGAWTGKEQLQLLDAVELYGFGNWELVSQHVETRTPEEVKEEYIARYLDGNIGKATWAQLANHRPCLVDHVTTDEGPLSPTVTSRLPPLDATLEEARLLGYKPHRDDYEREYNMEAEQLVSTLQLDLEEETQMEVALKLAMVDMYTRRLRERARRKRIVRDYQLVAKYFANLRKDPSRRPLSKEQRDGRTWSDAF
;
A
#
# COMPACT_ATOMS: atom_id res chain seq x y z
N MET A 1 -6.83 -26.53 2.93
CA MET A 1 -7.01 -26.13 1.52
C MET A 1 -5.93 -26.75 0.62
N ALA A 2 -5.47 -27.98 0.91
CA ALA A 2 -4.14 -28.42 0.47
C ALA A 2 -4.07 -29.23 -0.84
N ASP A 3 -5.17 -29.68 -1.44
CA ASP A 3 -5.08 -30.61 -2.59
C ASP A 3 -6.13 -30.38 -3.69
N LEU A 4 -6.57 -29.13 -3.92
CA LEU A 4 -7.43 -28.82 -5.08
C LEU A 4 -6.70 -28.97 -6.43
N PHE A 5 -5.36 -28.96 -6.41
CA PHE A 5 -4.51 -29.10 -7.60
C PHE A 5 -3.44 -30.18 -7.43
N ALA A 6 -3.71 -31.20 -6.61
CA ALA A 6 -2.84 -32.37 -6.50
C ALA A 6 -2.60 -32.94 -7.90
N LYS A 7 -1.33 -33.19 -8.26
CA LYS A 7 -0.97 -33.81 -9.53
C LYS A 7 -1.49 -35.23 -9.55
N VAL A 8 -2.56 -35.46 -10.31
CA VAL A 8 -3.19 -36.78 -10.42
C VAL A 8 -2.72 -37.45 -11.70
N SER A 9 -2.16 -38.65 -11.57
CA SER A 9 -1.77 -39.49 -12.69
C SER A 9 -2.87 -40.50 -13.02
N CYS A 10 -2.98 -40.83 -14.29
CA CYS A 10 -3.88 -41.87 -14.77
C CYS A 10 -3.43 -43.23 -14.25
N THR A 11 -4.32 -43.97 -13.60
CA THR A 11 -4.02 -45.32 -13.09
C THR A 11 -3.70 -46.31 -14.24
N TYR A 12 -4.14 -46.02 -15.46
CA TYR A 12 -3.91 -46.86 -16.65
C TYR A 12 -2.59 -46.53 -17.37
N CYS A 13 -2.44 -45.32 -17.92
CA CYS A 13 -1.25 -44.95 -18.71
C CYS A 13 -0.11 -44.36 -17.88
N GLN A 14 -0.33 -44.11 -16.58
CA GLN A 14 0.62 -43.47 -15.66
C GLN A 14 1.02 -42.03 -16.03
N GLU A 15 0.37 -41.43 -17.03
CA GLU A 15 0.58 -40.04 -17.43
C GLU A 15 -0.16 -39.07 -16.51
N GLU A 16 0.37 -37.86 -16.35
CA GLU A 16 -0.25 -36.78 -15.56
C GLU A 16 -1.51 -36.25 -16.27
N ILE A 17 -2.64 -36.20 -15.55
CA ILE A 17 -3.92 -35.77 -16.12
C ILE A 17 -4.07 -34.26 -15.97
N ASN A 18 -3.87 -33.54 -17.08
CA ASN A 18 -4.11 -32.10 -17.17
C ASN A 18 -5.50 -31.84 -17.77
N GLY A 19 -6.54 -31.73 -16.92
CA GLY A 19 -7.91 -31.40 -17.35
C GLY A 19 -8.98 -32.29 -16.72
N VAL A 20 -10.03 -32.59 -17.49
CA VAL A 20 -11.12 -33.46 -17.03
C VAL A 20 -10.61 -34.88 -16.87
N ARG A 21 -10.85 -35.47 -15.69
CA ARG A 21 -10.57 -36.86 -15.39
C ARG A 21 -11.84 -37.62 -15.06
N VAL A 22 -11.81 -38.94 -15.25
CA VAL A 22 -12.90 -39.85 -14.86
C VAL A 22 -12.49 -40.53 -13.56
N GLN A 23 -13.23 -40.26 -12.49
CA GLN A 23 -13.02 -40.88 -11.19
C GLN A 23 -14.05 -42.00 -10.96
N CYS A 24 -13.59 -43.19 -10.61
CA CYS A 24 -14.47 -44.27 -10.18
C CYS A 24 -15.07 -43.96 -8.80
N CYS A 25 -16.38 -44.15 -8.62
CA CYS A 25 -17.04 -43.93 -7.32
C CYS A 25 -16.97 -45.15 -6.38
N VAL A 26 -16.53 -46.31 -6.89
CA VAL A 26 -16.49 -47.58 -6.14
C VAL A 26 -15.06 -47.92 -5.71
N CYS A 27 -14.07 -47.64 -6.55
CA CYS A 27 -12.67 -47.95 -6.28
C CYS A 27 -11.98 -46.77 -5.61
N PRO A 28 -11.18 -46.99 -4.55
CA PRO A 28 -10.36 -45.94 -3.96
C PRO A 28 -9.25 -45.51 -4.93
N ASP A 29 -9.03 -44.19 -5.03
CA ASP A 29 -7.94 -43.54 -5.78
C ASP A 29 -7.76 -44.03 -7.23
N PHE A 30 -8.88 -44.32 -7.90
CA PHE A 30 -8.87 -44.78 -9.29
C PHE A 30 -9.36 -43.68 -10.22
N ASP A 31 -8.40 -43.05 -10.90
CA ASP A 31 -8.58 -41.92 -11.81
C ASP A 31 -8.01 -42.26 -13.19
N ILE A 32 -8.80 -42.04 -14.25
CA ILE A 32 -8.39 -42.31 -15.63
C ILE A 32 -8.40 -41.00 -16.44
N CYS A 33 -7.37 -40.81 -17.28
CA CYS A 33 -7.34 -39.73 -18.26
C CYS A 33 -8.37 -39.96 -19.37
N LEU A 34 -8.91 -38.89 -19.97
CA LEU A 34 -9.76 -39.04 -21.16
C LEU A 34 -8.99 -39.40 -22.45
N GLN A 35 -7.65 -39.40 -22.43
CA GLN A 35 -6.73 -39.62 -23.55
C GLN A 35 -7.12 -38.89 -24.85
N THR A 36 -6.47 -37.75 -25.07
CA THR A 36 -6.65 -36.88 -26.23
C THR A 36 -5.85 -37.37 -27.44
N GLU A 37 -6.52 -38.09 -28.34
CA GLU A 37 -6.28 -38.10 -29.79
C GLU A 37 -7.64 -38.20 -30.52
N ILE A 38 -8.67 -37.48 -30.04
CA ILE A 38 -10.00 -37.46 -30.70
C ILE A 38 -10.60 -36.05 -30.67
N LEU A 39 -10.09 -35.20 -31.56
CA LEU A 39 -10.93 -34.23 -32.28
C LEU A 39 -11.39 -34.79 -33.65
N ALA A 40 -11.29 -36.11 -33.84
CA ALA A 40 -11.77 -36.80 -35.03
C ALA A 40 -12.48 -38.09 -34.62
N VAL A 41 -13.82 -38.07 -34.68
CA VAL A 41 -14.64 -39.23 -35.05
C VAL A 41 -14.29 -40.54 -34.35
N ASP A 42 -14.70 -40.69 -33.09
CA ASP A 42 -15.39 -41.89 -32.59
C ASP A 42 -15.46 -41.86 -31.07
N VAL A 43 -16.69 -41.68 -30.57
CA VAL A 43 -17.07 -42.03 -29.20
C VAL A 43 -16.96 -43.55 -29.07
N ARG A 44 -15.76 -44.06 -28.77
CA ARG A 44 -15.48 -45.48 -28.48
C ARG A 44 -14.82 -45.66 -27.10
N TRP A 45 -15.40 -45.02 -26.07
CA TRP A 45 -15.12 -45.35 -24.66
C TRP A 45 -16.09 -46.42 -24.10
N GLY A 46 -16.92 -47.02 -24.97
CA GLY A 46 -17.76 -48.17 -24.62
C GLY A 46 -17.14 -49.55 -24.89
N THR A 47 -15.92 -49.65 -25.44
CA THR A 47 -15.44 -50.95 -25.99
C THR A 47 -14.00 -51.35 -25.69
N VAL A 48 -13.26 -50.63 -24.86
CA VAL A 48 -12.05 -51.18 -24.23
C VAL A 48 -12.20 -51.00 -22.74
N GLY A 49 -13.02 -51.87 -22.13
CA GLY A 49 -13.23 -51.92 -20.69
C GLY A 49 -11.91 -52.22 -19.99
N ALA A 50 -11.21 -51.17 -19.55
CA ALA A 50 -9.98 -51.29 -18.81
C ALA A 50 -10.30 -51.83 -17.40
N GLU A 51 -10.31 -53.15 -17.25
CA GLU A 51 -10.46 -53.82 -15.97
C GLU A 51 -9.07 -54.03 -15.36
N ILE A 52 -8.70 -53.18 -14.40
CA ILE A 52 -7.41 -53.27 -13.68
C ILE A 52 -7.68 -53.55 -12.20
N GLY A 53 -7.17 -54.68 -11.71
CA GLY A 53 -7.31 -55.07 -10.31
C GLY A 53 -8.78 -55.24 -9.91
N PRO A 54 -9.27 -54.62 -8.82
CA PRO A 54 -10.67 -54.70 -8.40
C PRO A 54 -11.61 -53.78 -9.19
N HIS A 55 -11.10 -52.99 -10.13
CA HIS A 55 -11.92 -52.08 -10.94
C HIS A 55 -12.62 -52.82 -12.07
N ARG A 56 -13.90 -52.49 -12.26
CA ARG A 56 -14.73 -52.98 -13.36
C ARG A 56 -15.34 -51.82 -14.15
N ASN A 57 -15.56 -52.05 -15.44
CA ASN A 57 -16.13 -51.07 -16.37
C ASN A 57 -17.62 -50.74 -16.10
N ASP A 58 -18.30 -51.53 -15.27
CA ASP A 58 -19.68 -51.32 -14.82
C ASP A 58 -19.78 -50.46 -13.55
N HIS A 59 -18.65 -50.08 -12.96
CA HIS A 59 -18.64 -49.18 -11.81
C HIS A 59 -19.15 -47.79 -12.18
N SER A 60 -19.98 -47.22 -11.31
CA SER A 60 -20.39 -45.83 -11.42
C SER A 60 -19.17 -44.90 -11.39
N TYR A 61 -19.12 -43.95 -12.31
CA TYR A 61 -18.03 -42.98 -12.44
C TYR A 61 -18.57 -41.55 -12.42
N LYS A 62 -17.69 -40.59 -12.12
CA LYS A 62 -17.97 -39.15 -12.19
C LYS A 62 -16.86 -38.42 -12.94
N PHE A 63 -17.22 -37.34 -13.60
CA PHE A 63 -16.25 -36.44 -14.24
C PHE A 63 -15.80 -35.38 -13.23
N VAL A 64 -14.49 -35.20 -13.12
CA VAL A 64 -13.86 -34.20 -12.26
C VAL A 64 -13.01 -33.29 -13.14
N ASP A 65 -13.31 -32.00 -13.17
CA ASP A 65 -12.49 -30.99 -13.85
C ASP A 65 -11.62 -30.27 -12.82
N HIS A 66 -10.35 -30.02 -13.18
CA HIS A 66 -9.40 -29.24 -12.37
C HIS A 66 -9.53 -27.74 -12.64
N CYS A 67 -10.76 -27.25 -12.81
CA CYS A 67 -11.04 -25.86 -13.11
C CYS A 67 -10.31 -25.33 -14.36
N THR A 68 -10.10 -26.19 -15.36
CA THR A 68 -9.47 -25.79 -16.64
C THR A 68 -10.42 -24.99 -17.52
N VAL A 69 -11.73 -25.08 -17.24
CA VAL A 69 -12.76 -24.30 -17.90
C VAL A 69 -12.82 -22.88 -17.32
N SER A 70 -13.15 -21.91 -18.17
CA SER A 70 -13.41 -20.54 -17.71
C SER A 70 -14.72 -20.46 -16.93
N ILE A 71 -14.65 -20.06 -15.66
CA ILE A 71 -15.81 -19.98 -14.76
C ILE A 71 -16.78 -18.87 -15.20
N PHE A 72 -16.27 -17.78 -15.75
CA PHE A 72 -17.04 -16.55 -15.97
C PHE A 72 -17.40 -16.27 -17.43
N GLY A 73 -16.97 -17.11 -18.38
CA GLY A 73 -17.45 -17.09 -19.79
C GLY A 73 -17.32 -15.75 -20.53
N GLY A 74 -16.34 -14.91 -20.19
CA GLY A 74 -16.18 -13.53 -20.70
C GLY A 74 -14.92 -13.30 -21.55
N ARG A 75 -14.72 -12.05 -22.01
CA ARG A 75 -13.47 -11.65 -22.72
C ARG A 75 -12.27 -11.84 -21.79
N GLY A 76 -11.26 -12.55 -22.29
CA GLY A 76 -10.10 -12.97 -21.52
C GLY A 76 -10.39 -14.30 -20.83
N ALA A 77 -9.96 -15.40 -21.44
CA ALA A 77 -10.24 -16.78 -21.02
C ALA A 77 -9.57 -17.13 -19.67
N TRP A 78 -9.98 -16.48 -18.59
CA TRP A 78 -9.52 -16.79 -17.24
C TRP A 78 -10.06 -18.15 -16.82
N THR A 79 -9.16 -19.09 -16.58
CA THR A 79 -9.50 -20.41 -16.06
C THR A 79 -9.83 -20.31 -14.57
N GLY A 80 -10.62 -21.26 -14.06
CA GLY A 80 -10.89 -21.30 -12.63
C GLY A 80 -9.62 -21.50 -11.78
N LYS A 81 -8.61 -22.19 -12.32
CA LYS A 81 -7.29 -22.30 -11.70
C LYS A 81 -6.59 -20.95 -11.55
N GLU A 82 -6.52 -20.15 -12.62
CA GLU A 82 -5.93 -18.80 -12.58
C GLU A 82 -6.67 -17.89 -11.59
N GLN A 83 -8.00 -18.00 -11.53
CA GLN A 83 -8.82 -17.22 -10.58
C GLN A 83 -8.55 -17.60 -9.12
N LEU A 84 -8.31 -18.88 -8.84
CA LEU A 84 -7.98 -19.33 -7.49
C LEU A 84 -6.56 -18.90 -7.09
N GLN A 85 -5.59 -19.05 -7.99
CA GLN A 85 -4.23 -18.54 -7.79
C GLN A 85 -4.19 -17.02 -7.59
N LEU A 86 -5.04 -16.27 -8.30
CA LEU A 86 -5.19 -14.83 -8.12
C LEU A 86 -5.64 -14.49 -6.69
N LEU A 87 -6.65 -15.20 -6.17
CA LEU A 87 -7.15 -14.97 -4.81
C LEU A 87 -6.12 -15.34 -3.75
N ASP A 88 -5.47 -16.50 -3.88
CA ASP A 88 -4.40 -16.94 -2.98
C ASP A 88 -3.24 -15.94 -2.96
N ALA A 89 -2.84 -15.44 -4.13
CA ALA A 89 -1.77 -14.45 -4.25
C ALA A 89 -2.15 -13.11 -3.60
N VAL A 90 -3.39 -12.64 -3.76
CA VAL A 90 -3.86 -11.41 -3.10
C VAL A 90 -3.93 -11.59 -1.58
N GLU A 91 -4.28 -12.78 -1.09
CA GLU A 91 -4.23 -13.09 0.35
C GLU A 91 -2.78 -13.07 0.88
N LEU A 92 -1.82 -13.61 0.13
CA LEU A 92 -0.41 -13.71 0.55
C LEU A 92 0.36 -12.38 0.46
N TYR A 93 0.23 -11.65 -0.65
CA TYR A 93 1.02 -10.44 -0.91
C TYR A 93 0.29 -9.14 -0.56
N GLY A 94 -1.01 -9.22 -0.30
CA GLY A 94 -1.86 -8.08 0.00
C GLY A 94 -2.31 -7.29 -1.23
N PHE A 95 -3.43 -6.58 -1.07
CA PHE A 95 -4.00 -5.75 -2.13
C PHE A 95 -3.07 -4.58 -2.50
N GLY A 96 -2.80 -4.40 -3.80
CA GLY A 96 -1.99 -3.31 -4.32
C GLY A 96 -0.60 -3.72 -4.82
N ASN A 97 -0.10 -4.89 -4.43
CA ASN A 97 1.21 -5.40 -4.86
C ASN A 97 1.08 -6.30 -6.11
N TRP A 98 0.59 -5.72 -7.20
CA TRP A 98 0.19 -6.46 -8.41
C TRP A 98 1.35 -7.15 -9.12
N GLU A 99 2.57 -6.65 -8.95
CA GLU A 99 3.80 -7.24 -9.48
C GLU A 99 4.06 -8.63 -8.88
N LEU A 100 3.98 -8.77 -7.54
CA LEU A 100 4.15 -10.07 -6.89
C LEU A 100 2.95 -11.00 -7.14
N VAL A 101 1.74 -10.43 -7.20
CA VAL A 101 0.53 -11.21 -7.50
C VAL A 101 0.59 -11.80 -8.90
N SER A 102 1.01 -11.01 -9.90
CA SER A 102 1.23 -11.48 -11.27
C SER A 102 2.31 -12.55 -11.36
N GLN A 103 3.41 -12.39 -10.60
CA GLN A 103 4.47 -13.40 -10.54
C GLN A 103 3.96 -14.74 -10.00
N HIS A 104 2.99 -14.73 -9.07
CA HIS A 104 2.41 -15.96 -8.52
C HIS A 104 1.43 -16.65 -9.46
N VAL A 105 0.73 -15.88 -10.29
CA VAL A 105 -0.16 -16.41 -11.33
C VAL A 105 0.64 -16.92 -12.54
N GLU A 106 1.82 -16.36 -12.80
CA GLU A 106 2.79 -16.68 -13.87
C GLU A 106 2.29 -16.48 -15.31
N THR A 107 0.98 -16.52 -15.56
CA THR A 107 0.39 -16.51 -16.92
C THR A 107 -0.04 -15.14 -17.42
N ARG A 108 -0.16 -14.13 -16.54
CA ARG A 108 -0.79 -12.82 -16.83
C ARG A 108 0.05 -11.64 -16.36
N THR A 109 -0.14 -10.48 -16.98
CA THR A 109 0.55 -9.24 -16.60
C THR A 109 -0.05 -8.61 -15.34
N PRO A 110 0.71 -7.77 -14.60
CA PRO A 110 0.20 -7.11 -13.39
C PRO A 110 -1.02 -6.22 -13.66
N GLU A 111 -1.09 -5.58 -14.82
CA GLU A 111 -2.26 -4.77 -15.20
C GLU A 111 -3.50 -5.64 -15.42
N GLU A 112 -3.38 -6.77 -16.12
CA GLU A 112 -4.50 -7.70 -16.38
C GLU A 112 -5.02 -8.33 -15.09
N VAL A 113 -4.10 -8.75 -14.21
CA VAL A 113 -4.39 -9.31 -12.88
C VAL A 113 -5.16 -8.31 -12.02
N LYS A 114 -4.71 -7.06 -12.00
CA LYS A 114 -5.38 -5.97 -11.29
C LYS A 114 -6.77 -5.71 -11.84
N GLU A 115 -6.91 -5.56 -13.16
CA GLU A 115 -8.18 -5.27 -13.80
C GLU A 115 -9.19 -6.39 -13.57
N GLU A 116 -8.79 -7.66 -13.70
CA GLU A 116 -9.67 -8.79 -13.45
C GLU A 116 -10.11 -8.85 -11.98
N TYR A 117 -9.19 -8.65 -11.03
CA TYR A 117 -9.52 -8.66 -9.60
C TYR A 117 -10.55 -7.57 -9.27
N ILE A 118 -10.31 -6.35 -9.74
CA ILE A 118 -11.22 -5.21 -9.50
C ILE A 118 -12.56 -5.44 -10.18
N ALA A 119 -12.58 -5.80 -11.45
CA ALA A 119 -13.81 -5.95 -12.21
C ALA A 119 -14.72 -7.08 -11.70
N ARG A 120 -14.15 -8.13 -11.07
CA ARG A 120 -14.93 -9.29 -10.60
C ARG A 120 -15.20 -9.29 -9.10
N TYR A 121 -14.19 -9.04 -8.28
CA TYR A 121 -14.30 -9.18 -6.82
C TYR A 121 -14.57 -7.87 -6.08
N LEU A 122 -14.41 -6.71 -6.73
CA LEU A 122 -14.73 -5.40 -6.14
C LEU A 122 -15.97 -4.78 -6.80
N ASP A 123 -15.89 -4.50 -8.11
CA ASP A 123 -16.97 -3.83 -8.85
C ASP A 123 -18.01 -4.80 -9.42
N GLY A 124 -17.63 -6.08 -9.51
CA GLY A 124 -18.47 -7.15 -10.04
C GLY A 124 -19.60 -7.56 -9.10
N ASN A 125 -20.38 -8.55 -9.54
CA ASN A 125 -21.50 -9.07 -8.76
C ASN A 125 -21.05 -9.68 -7.43
N ILE A 126 -19.88 -10.33 -7.40
CA ILE A 126 -19.29 -10.90 -6.19
C ILE A 126 -18.99 -9.75 -5.22
N GLY A 127 -18.29 -8.73 -5.68
CA GLY A 127 -17.92 -7.59 -4.85
C GLY A 127 -19.14 -6.85 -4.30
N LYS A 128 -20.17 -6.63 -5.12
CA LYS A 128 -21.44 -6.05 -4.64
C LYS A 128 -22.10 -6.90 -3.56
N ALA A 129 -22.08 -8.23 -3.69
CA ALA A 129 -22.69 -9.11 -2.68
C ALA A 129 -21.88 -9.18 -1.38
N THR A 130 -20.54 -9.20 -1.46
CA THR A 130 -19.64 -9.33 -0.31
C THR A 130 -19.39 -8.00 0.39
N TRP A 131 -19.22 -6.91 -0.36
CA TRP A 131 -18.89 -5.59 0.19
C TRP A 131 -20.11 -4.73 0.53
N ALA A 132 -21.33 -5.04 0.05
CA ALA A 132 -22.51 -4.24 0.40
C ALA A 132 -22.76 -4.18 1.91
N GLN A 133 -22.46 -5.26 2.64
CA GLN A 133 -22.57 -5.28 4.10
C GLN A 133 -21.53 -4.35 4.75
N LEU A 134 -20.30 -4.32 4.22
CA LEU A 134 -19.20 -3.47 4.72
C LEU A 134 -19.37 -1.98 4.37
N ALA A 135 -20.01 -1.66 3.24
CA ALA A 135 -20.29 -0.28 2.85
C ALA A 135 -21.14 0.45 3.89
N ASN A 136 -22.08 -0.26 4.54
CA ASN A 136 -22.91 0.27 5.62
C ASN A 136 -22.17 0.39 6.96
N HIS A 137 -21.00 -0.26 7.09
CA HIS A 137 -20.16 -0.27 8.29
C HIS A 137 -18.82 0.43 8.06
N ARG A 138 -18.67 1.22 6.99
CA ARG A 138 -17.44 1.96 6.75
C ARG A 138 -17.21 2.89 7.94
N PRO A 139 -16.08 2.77 8.67
CA PRO A 139 -15.80 3.65 9.79
C PRO A 139 -15.86 5.09 9.28
N CYS A 140 -16.79 5.87 9.81
CA CYS A 140 -16.74 7.30 9.62
C CYS A 140 -15.54 7.78 10.44
N LEU A 141 -14.40 7.97 9.77
CA LEU A 141 -13.25 8.60 10.39
C LEU A 141 -13.63 10.06 10.63
N VAL A 142 -14.17 10.31 11.83
CA VAL A 142 -14.43 11.66 12.31
C VAL A 142 -13.08 12.23 12.70
N ASP A 143 -12.63 13.23 11.95
CA ASP A 143 -11.48 14.03 12.35
C ASP A 143 -11.86 14.81 13.61
N HIS A 144 -11.34 14.36 14.76
CA HIS A 144 -11.54 15.02 16.05
C HIS A 144 -10.57 16.17 16.27
N VAL A 145 -9.68 16.47 15.31
CA VAL A 145 -8.88 17.69 15.34
C VAL A 145 -9.83 18.84 15.06
N THR A 146 -10.27 19.53 16.12
CA THR A 146 -10.95 20.82 15.97
C THR A 146 -10.10 21.70 15.07
N THR A 147 -10.72 22.47 14.15
CA THR A 147 -10.00 23.44 13.34
C THR A 147 -9.24 24.39 14.26
N ASP A 148 -7.93 24.17 14.40
CA ASP A 148 -7.06 25.05 15.18
C ASP A 148 -7.00 26.36 14.41
N GLU A 149 -7.77 27.36 14.84
CA GLU A 149 -7.67 28.75 14.38
C GLU A 149 -6.70 29.56 15.26
N GLY A 150 -5.94 28.88 16.10
CA GLY A 150 -4.97 29.49 16.98
C GLY A 150 -3.88 30.26 16.23
N PRO A 151 -3.13 31.12 16.94
CA PRO A 151 -2.08 31.97 16.36
C PRO A 151 -0.90 31.18 15.77
N LEU A 152 -0.87 29.86 15.96
CA LEU A 152 0.15 28.93 15.45
C LEU A 152 -0.40 27.97 14.39
N SER A 153 -1.65 28.15 13.98
CA SER A 153 -2.31 27.30 13.01
C SER A 153 -1.59 27.33 11.64
N PRO A 154 -1.45 26.17 10.97
CA PRO A 154 -0.93 26.11 9.60
C PRO A 154 -1.80 26.90 8.60
N THR A 155 -3.06 27.16 8.94
CA THR A 155 -3.96 28.00 8.12
C THR A 155 -3.55 29.48 8.16
N VAL A 156 -2.78 29.91 9.15
CA VAL A 156 -2.25 31.29 9.22
C VAL A 156 -1.11 31.49 8.23
N THR A 157 -0.28 30.48 7.99
CA THR A 157 0.83 30.56 7.03
C THR A 157 0.36 30.40 5.58
N SER A 158 -0.75 29.70 5.33
CA SER A 158 -1.30 29.46 3.99
C SER A 158 -1.83 30.72 3.28
N ARG A 159 -2.14 31.79 4.03
CA ARG A 159 -2.59 33.08 3.47
C ARG A 159 -1.47 33.94 2.89
N LEU A 160 -0.22 33.59 3.15
CA LEU A 160 0.91 34.42 2.73
C LEU A 160 1.41 34.02 1.32
N PRO A 161 1.93 34.97 0.53
CA PRO A 161 2.46 34.67 -0.80
C PRO A 161 3.54 33.57 -0.76
N PRO A 162 3.61 32.66 -1.75
CA PRO A 162 4.63 31.64 -1.76
C PRO A 162 6.04 32.25 -1.74
N LEU A 163 6.97 31.55 -1.11
CA LEU A 163 8.37 31.94 -1.10
C LEU A 163 8.93 31.85 -2.53
N ASP A 164 9.49 32.95 -3.05
CA ASP A 164 10.13 32.96 -4.37
C ASP A 164 11.53 32.33 -4.28
N ALA A 165 11.57 31.01 -4.39
CA ALA A 165 12.79 30.21 -4.40
C ALA A 165 12.67 29.08 -5.41
N THR A 166 13.70 28.91 -6.23
CA THR A 166 13.81 27.74 -7.13
C THR A 166 14.01 26.45 -6.33
N LEU A 167 13.74 25.29 -6.94
CA LEU A 167 13.90 23.99 -6.27
C LEU A 167 15.35 23.75 -5.80
N GLU A 168 16.34 24.22 -6.55
CA GLU A 168 17.76 24.12 -6.17
C GLU A 168 18.10 25.02 -4.98
N GLU A 169 17.60 26.25 -4.98
CA GLU A 169 17.76 27.20 -3.87
C GLU A 169 17.06 26.73 -2.60
N ALA A 170 15.87 26.16 -2.73
CA ALA A 170 15.14 25.53 -1.63
C ALA A 170 15.95 24.38 -1.04
N ARG A 171 16.57 23.52 -1.87
CA ARG A 171 17.47 22.45 -1.41
C ARG A 171 18.69 22.99 -0.66
N LEU A 172 19.33 24.06 -1.15
CA LEU A 172 20.46 24.69 -0.47
C LEU A 172 20.12 25.25 0.92
N LEU A 173 18.87 25.67 1.12
CA LEU A 173 18.35 26.16 2.40
C LEU A 173 17.75 25.06 3.29
N GLY A 174 17.63 23.82 2.79
CA GLY A 174 16.85 22.78 3.46
C GLY A 174 15.36 23.14 3.59
N TYR A 175 14.84 24.00 2.72
CA TYR A 175 13.43 24.40 2.69
C TYR A 175 12.58 23.35 1.97
N LYS A 176 11.40 23.04 2.52
CA LYS A 176 10.43 22.07 2.00
C LYS A 176 9.18 22.81 1.51
N PRO A 177 9.08 23.14 0.21
CA PRO A 177 8.05 24.03 -0.32
C PRO A 177 6.61 23.59 -0.04
N HIS A 178 6.33 22.28 -0.07
CA HIS A 178 4.98 21.74 0.16
C HIS A 178 4.52 21.79 1.62
N ARG A 179 5.46 21.94 2.57
CA ARG A 179 5.16 22.01 4.01
C ARG A 179 5.45 23.38 4.61
N ASP A 180 6.11 24.26 3.86
CA ASP A 180 6.52 25.59 4.33
C ASP A 180 7.44 25.53 5.57
N ASP A 181 8.30 24.51 5.59
CA ASP A 181 9.20 24.19 6.71
C ASP A 181 10.67 24.13 6.29
N TYR A 182 11.56 24.40 7.24
CA TYR A 182 13.01 24.27 7.07
C TYR A 182 13.51 23.05 7.85
N GLU A 183 14.52 22.35 7.33
CA GLU A 183 15.17 21.24 8.04
C GLU A 183 15.79 21.68 9.38
N ARG A 184 16.26 22.93 9.48
CA ARG A 184 16.77 23.53 10.72
C ARG A 184 16.06 24.84 10.97
N GLU A 185 15.14 24.83 11.92
CA GLU A 185 14.35 25.99 12.29
C GLU A 185 15.09 26.91 13.28
N TYR A 186 14.57 28.14 13.40
CA TYR A 186 15.01 29.03 14.47
C TYR A 186 14.64 28.44 15.84
N ASN A 187 15.67 28.31 16.70
CA ASN A 187 15.57 27.76 18.05
C ASN A 187 15.00 26.33 18.08
N MET A 188 15.80 25.36 17.64
CA MET A 188 15.45 23.93 17.66
C MET A 188 15.22 23.40 19.07
N GLU A 189 15.88 23.98 20.08
CA GLU A 189 15.76 23.61 21.49
C GLU A 189 14.43 24.06 22.13
N ALA A 190 13.56 24.74 21.38
CA ALA A 190 12.24 25.12 21.88
C ALA A 190 11.43 23.92 22.37
N GLU A 191 11.52 22.78 21.67
CA GLU A 191 10.77 21.56 22.00
C GLU A 191 11.25 20.89 23.28
N GLN A 192 12.49 21.16 23.72
CA GLN A 192 13.01 20.66 25.00
C GLN A 192 12.21 21.18 26.20
N LEU A 193 11.58 22.36 26.08
CA LEU A 193 10.71 22.90 27.15
C LEU A 193 9.47 22.04 27.40
N VAL A 194 9.00 21.31 26.39
CA VAL A 194 7.78 20.51 26.46
C VAL A 194 8.05 19.01 26.45
N SER A 195 9.29 18.58 26.18
CA SER A 195 9.64 17.17 26.02
C SER A 195 9.48 16.34 27.30
N THR A 196 9.54 16.98 28.48
CA THR A 196 9.39 16.31 29.78
C THR A 196 8.03 16.55 30.43
N LEU A 197 7.07 17.18 29.72
CA LEU A 197 5.72 17.38 30.23
C LEU A 197 4.98 16.04 30.26
N GLN A 198 4.63 15.59 31.46
CA GLN A 198 3.71 14.49 31.70
C GLN A 198 2.36 15.06 32.14
N LEU A 199 1.25 14.46 31.72
CA LEU A 199 -0.10 14.92 32.04
C LEU A 199 -0.83 13.82 32.81
N ASP A 200 -0.96 14.01 34.13
CA ASP A 200 -1.63 13.10 35.03
C ASP A 200 -2.88 13.80 35.59
N LEU A 201 -4.03 13.51 34.97
CA LEU A 201 -5.28 14.25 35.20
C LEU A 201 -5.88 14.04 36.61
N GLU A 202 -5.42 13.04 37.36
CA GLU A 202 -6.02 12.62 38.64
C GLU A 202 -5.20 13.07 39.87
N GLU A 203 -3.88 13.27 39.72
CA GLU A 203 -2.95 13.47 40.85
C GLU A 203 -2.21 14.83 40.83
N GLU A 204 -2.40 15.65 39.79
CA GLU A 204 -1.70 16.93 39.67
C GLU A 204 -2.18 17.99 40.66
N THR A 205 -1.25 18.55 41.41
CA THR A 205 -1.50 19.71 42.27
C THR A 205 -1.66 20.98 41.43
N GLN A 206 -2.42 21.96 41.94
CA GLN A 206 -2.62 23.25 41.24
C GLN A 206 -1.29 23.97 40.92
N MET A 207 -0.27 23.78 41.76
CA MET A 207 1.06 24.35 41.55
C MET A 207 1.79 23.70 40.38
N GLU A 208 1.69 22.37 40.23
CA GLU A 208 2.25 21.64 39.10
C GLU A 208 1.55 22.03 37.80
N VAL A 209 0.23 22.13 37.81
CA VAL A 209 -0.54 22.62 36.66
C VAL A 209 -0.08 24.03 36.26
N ALA A 210 0.08 24.94 37.23
CA ALA A 210 0.55 26.30 36.96
C ALA A 210 1.98 26.32 36.36
N LEU A 211 2.88 25.46 36.86
CA LEU A 211 4.23 25.32 36.32
C LEU A 211 4.20 24.81 34.86
N LYS A 212 3.40 23.77 34.59
CA LYS A 212 3.24 23.21 33.23
C LYS A 212 2.66 24.25 32.27
N LEU A 213 1.65 25.00 32.70
CA LEU A 213 1.09 26.10 31.91
C LEU A 213 2.13 27.19 31.62
N ALA A 214 2.99 27.54 32.57
CA ALA A 214 4.07 28.49 32.34
C ALA A 214 5.12 27.96 31.33
N MET A 215 5.47 26.67 31.41
CA MET A 215 6.35 26.01 30.42
C MET A 215 5.73 26.04 29.01
N VAL A 216 4.44 25.73 28.89
CA VAL A 216 3.70 25.80 27.62
C VAL A 216 3.61 27.22 27.09
N ASP A 217 3.42 28.22 27.95
CA ASP A 217 3.43 29.63 27.53
C ASP A 217 4.81 30.06 27.02
N MET A 218 5.89 29.66 27.70
CA MET A 218 7.26 29.89 27.22
C MET A 218 7.50 29.25 25.84
N TYR A 219 7.05 28.01 25.64
CA TYR A 219 7.11 27.32 24.35
C TYR A 219 6.30 28.07 23.28
N THR A 220 5.08 28.47 23.60
CA THR A 220 4.19 29.23 22.70
C THR A 220 4.84 30.54 22.25
N ARG A 221 5.50 31.27 23.17
CA ARG A 221 6.26 32.49 22.82
C ARG A 221 7.41 32.20 21.84
N ARG A 222 8.15 31.10 22.04
CA ARG A 222 9.20 30.67 21.11
C ARG A 222 8.63 30.34 19.72
N LEU A 223 7.51 29.64 19.65
CA LEU A 223 6.83 29.33 18.39
C LEU A 223 6.30 30.58 17.68
N ARG A 224 5.70 31.53 18.41
CA ARG A 224 5.22 32.79 17.84
C ARG A 224 6.35 33.59 17.20
N GLU A 225 7.50 33.64 17.87
CA GLU A 225 8.67 34.34 17.35
C GLU A 225 9.28 33.61 16.14
N ARG A 226 9.23 32.27 16.11
CA ARG A 226 9.58 31.47 14.92
C ARG A 226 8.64 31.77 13.74
N ALA A 227 7.33 31.77 13.97
CA ALA A 227 6.33 32.09 12.96
C ALA A 227 6.46 33.53 12.45
N ARG A 228 6.74 34.49 13.35
CA ARG A 228 7.02 35.89 13.00
C ARG A 228 8.23 36.01 12.07
N ARG A 229 9.32 35.28 12.34
CA ARG A 229 10.49 35.27 11.44
C ARG A 229 10.15 34.71 10.07
N LYS A 230 9.44 33.57 10.00
CA LYS A 230 8.96 33.00 8.71
C LYS A 230 8.14 34.04 7.93
N ARG A 231 7.25 34.75 8.60
CA ARG A 231 6.44 35.82 8.00
C ARG A 231 7.30 36.96 7.45
N ILE A 232 8.24 37.49 8.23
CA ILE A 232 9.15 38.56 7.78
C ILE A 232 9.97 38.11 6.57
N VAL A 233 10.51 36.89 6.57
CA VAL A 233 11.29 36.36 5.44
C VAL A 233 10.47 36.38 4.15
N ARG A 234 9.18 36.10 4.24
CA ARG A 234 8.25 36.02 3.12
C ARG A 234 7.76 37.40 2.67
N ASP A 235 7.28 38.23 3.59
CA ASP A 235 6.75 39.57 3.29
C ASP A 235 7.79 40.43 2.55
N TYR A 236 9.07 40.26 2.88
CA TYR A 236 10.17 40.99 2.25
C TYR A 236 10.92 40.20 1.16
N GLN A 237 10.50 38.98 0.85
CA GLN A 237 11.15 38.06 -0.10
C GLN A 237 12.67 37.99 0.11
N LEU A 238 13.08 37.79 1.37
CA LEU A 238 14.49 37.84 1.78
C LEU A 238 15.33 36.73 1.14
N VAL A 239 14.72 35.58 0.86
CA VAL A 239 15.38 34.44 0.18
C VAL A 239 15.71 34.78 -1.27
N ALA A 240 14.75 35.33 -2.02
CA ALA A 240 14.99 35.79 -3.39
C ALA A 240 16.10 36.85 -3.45
N LYS A 241 16.06 37.83 -2.53
CA LYS A 241 17.09 38.87 -2.41
C LYS A 241 18.46 38.29 -2.05
N TYR A 242 18.51 37.31 -1.16
CA TYR A 242 19.74 36.63 -0.77
C TYR A 242 20.43 35.96 -1.97
N PHE A 243 19.68 35.16 -2.74
CA PHE A 243 20.22 34.51 -3.94
C PHE A 243 20.53 35.50 -5.07
N ALA A 244 19.72 36.54 -5.25
CA ALA A 244 20.03 37.61 -6.21
C ALA A 244 21.35 38.33 -5.87
N ASN A 245 21.63 38.57 -4.59
CA ASN A 245 22.89 39.17 -4.14
C ASN A 245 24.08 38.22 -4.33
N LEU A 246 23.90 36.93 -4.07
CA LEU A 246 24.91 35.89 -4.32
C LEU A 246 25.30 35.78 -5.80
N ARG A 247 24.33 35.95 -6.71
CA ARG A 247 24.60 35.98 -8.17
C ARG A 247 25.39 37.23 -8.57
N LYS A 248 25.19 38.35 -7.88
CA LYS A 248 25.90 39.62 -8.13
C LYS A 248 27.32 39.63 -7.56
N ASP A 249 27.55 38.97 -6.42
CA ASP A 249 28.84 38.89 -5.76
C ASP A 249 29.16 37.44 -5.30
N PRO A 250 29.69 36.59 -6.20
CA PRO A 250 29.99 35.19 -5.91
C PRO A 250 31.16 35.00 -4.94
N SER A 251 31.88 36.07 -4.56
CA SER A 251 32.93 36.00 -3.53
C SER A 251 32.35 35.78 -2.11
N ARG A 252 31.06 36.11 -1.92
CA ARG A 252 30.32 35.92 -0.65
C ARG A 252 29.58 34.59 -0.56
N ARG A 253 30.12 33.52 -1.18
CA ARG A 253 29.54 32.18 -1.04
C ARG A 253 29.45 31.81 0.46
N PRO A 254 28.28 31.38 0.94
CA PRO A 254 28.16 30.98 2.34
C PRO A 254 29.02 29.74 2.61
N LEU A 255 29.51 29.69 3.85
CA LEU A 255 30.25 28.60 4.46
C LEU A 255 29.56 27.24 4.22
N SER A 256 30.37 26.20 3.97
CA SER A 256 29.91 24.82 3.73
C SER A 256 29.10 24.28 4.92
N LYS A 257 28.35 23.19 4.70
CA LYS A 257 27.56 22.51 5.74
C LYS A 257 28.43 22.17 6.98
N GLU A 258 29.66 21.72 6.76
CA GLU A 258 30.65 21.45 7.82
C GLU A 258 31.10 22.71 8.57
N GLN A 259 31.25 23.84 7.87
CA GLN A 259 31.63 25.12 8.47
C GLN A 259 30.48 25.80 9.24
N ARG A 260 29.22 25.40 8.98
CA ARG A 260 28.03 25.85 9.72
C ARG A 260 27.78 25.01 10.98
N ASP A 261 28.08 23.72 10.93
CA ASP A 261 27.92 22.83 12.09
C ASP A 261 29.02 23.01 13.15
N GLY A 262 30.19 23.54 12.77
CA GLY A 262 31.30 23.80 13.69
C GLY A 262 31.25 25.11 14.50
N ARG A 263 30.30 26.02 14.24
CA ARG A 263 30.17 27.25 15.05
C ARG A 263 29.08 27.07 16.11
N THR A 264 29.50 26.67 17.30
CA THR A 264 28.72 26.90 18.51
C THR A 264 28.53 28.41 18.69
N TRP A 265 27.37 28.81 19.20
CA TRP A 265 26.92 30.19 19.39
C TRP A 265 27.76 30.99 20.41
N SER A 266 28.97 30.55 20.72
CA SER A 266 29.97 31.22 21.55
C SER A 266 30.88 32.16 20.75
N ASP A 267 30.95 32.01 19.41
CA ASP A 267 31.90 32.78 18.57
C ASP A 267 31.28 33.96 17.82
N ALA A 268 30.08 34.39 18.21
CA ALA A 268 29.37 35.52 17.57
C ALA A 268 28.97 36.65 18.52
N PHE A 269 29.51 36.65 19.75
CA PHE A 269 29.49 37.79 20.67
C PHE A 269 30.83 37.92 21.38
#